data_AF-I4ANB4-F1
#
_entry.id   AF-I4ANB4-F1
#
_cell.length_a   1.000
_cell.length_b   1.000
_cell.length_c   1.000
_cell.angle_alpha   90.00
_cell.angle_beta   90.00
_cell.angle_gamma   90.00
#
_symmetry.space_group_name_H-M   'P 1'
#
loop_
_entity.id
_entity.type
_entity.pdbx_description
1 polymer ?
#
loop_
_entity_poly.entity_id
_entity_poly.type
_entity_poly.pdbx_seq_one_letter_code
_entity_poly.pdbx_strand_id
1 'polypeptide(L)'
;MPSINIHPFFDGFFSPIDVLASTATITIQMNNLPDVQTFFTTDRDLIFASDNKFSFYIGIKENTLLFERNGFVVKLPLNSLPIPLPNRVTTCFLWSYTEIKIICAYGNGFLIEKATETTPLVVPNSIIKWARKQSLLPIEIYETEEDFRRKMHEILEGVQIKIDEIGNKDIFWDIEYDSKKIKSKSPKREVNIQPILQAMLSDASLLANIEVIAEYNTSVGNLDFLFIGSIKGGERVYFCVEVKNAHSKKVDDGLFKQLPAYMSNKGGTYGAYCILDYREKGFEDPKPVNGFNLDINLHSKLSSSRNPILINKVRIIFYTLGRKESASKL
;
A
#
# COMPACT_ATOMS: atom_id res chain seq x y z
N MET A 1 -10.40 7.23 -21.84
CA MET A 1 -11.01 6.12 -21.06
C MET A 1 -9.91 5.14 -20.75
N PRO A 2 -9.85 4.56 -19.55
CA PRO A 2 -8.86 3.53 -19.27
C PRO A 2 -9.18 2.29 -20.13
N SER A 3 -8.16 1.60 -20.60
CA SER A 3 -8.28 0.40 -21.44
C SER A 3 -7.11 -0.51 -21.12
N ILE A 4 -7.35 -1.79 -20.83
CA ILE A 4 -6.30 -2.81 -20.75
C ILE A 4 -6.41 -3.65 -22.02
N ASN A 5 -5.33 -3.71 -22.79
CA ASN A 5 -5.19 -4.59 -23.95
C ASN A 5 -4.03 -5.55 -23.64
N ILE A 6 -4.20 -6.83 -23.96
CA ILE A 6 -3.23 -7.90 -23.76
C ILE A 6 -3.04 -8.59 -25.11
N HIS A 7 -1.82 -8.66 -25.60
CA HIS A 7 -1.54 -9.31 -26.88
C HIS A 7 -1.77 -10.84 -26.81
N PRO A 8 -2.39 -11.49 -27.81
CA PRO A 8 -2.72 -12.93 -27.76
C PRO A 8 -1.53 -13.91 -27.80
N PHE A 9 -0.29 -13.46 -27.95
CA PHE A 9 0.91 -14.32 -27.95
C PHE A 9 1.55 -14.44 -26.55
N PHE A 10 0.86 -13.99 -25.50
CA PHE A 10 1.36 -14.03 -24.14
C PHE A 10 1.01 -15.34 -23.45
N ASP A 11 1.99 -16.26 -23.41
CA ASP A 11 2.06 -17.28 -22.36
C ASP A 11 2.78 -16.67 -21.15
N GLY A 12 2.07 -16.51 -20.03
CA GLY A 12 2.60 -15.84 -18.86
C GLY A 12 1.67 -15.92 -17.66
N PHE A 13 2.19 -15.52 -16.49
CA PHE A 13 1.42 -15.40 -15.27
C PHE A 13 1.22 -13.92 -14.97
N PHE A 14 0.00 -13.45 -15.15
CA PHE A 14 -0.42 -12.15 -14.68
C PHE A 14 -1.95 -12.11 -14.57
N SER A 15 -2.43 -11.14 -13.83
CA SER A 15 -3.82 -10.84 -13.60
C SER A 15 -4.04 -9.33 -13.77
N PRO A 16 -5.25 -8.89 -14.15
CA PRO A 16 -5.54 -7.46 -14.25
C PRO A 16 -5.30 -6.69 -12.95
N ILE A 17 -5.39 -7.36 -11.79
CA ILE A 17 -5.11 -6.75 -10.50
C ILE A 17 -3.62 -6.42 -10.33
N ASP A 18 -2.71 -7.17 -10.99
CA ASP A 18 -1.28 -6.90 -10.88
C ASP A 18 -1.00 -5.45 -11.27
N VAL A 19 -1.50 -4.98 -12.43
CA VAL A 19 -1.36 -3.58 -12.92
C VAL A 19 -1.72 -2.53 -11.86
N LEU A 20 -2.70 -2.84 -11.02
CA LEU A 20 -3.25 -1.96 -9.99
C LEU A 20 -2.61 -2.16 -8.62
N ALA A 21 -1.89 -3.27 -8.43
CA ALA A 21 -1.21 -3.57 -7.19
C ALA A 21 -0.04 -2.61 -6.97
N SER A 22 0.24 -2.36 -5.70
CA SER A 22 1.35 -1.53 -5.28
C SER A 22 2.71 -2.17 -5.58
N THR A 23 2.76 -3.50 -5.51
CA THR A 23 3.90 -4.34 -5.85
C THR A 23 3.39 -5.52 -6.65
N ALA A 24 3.99 -5.80 -7.80
CA ALA A 24 3.63 -6.96 -8.60
C ALA A 24 4.78 -7.39 -9.52
N THR A 25 4.62 -8.58 -10.09
CA THR A 25 5.50 -9.10 -11.13
C THR A 25 4.64 -9.63 -12.27
N ILE A 26 4.91 -9.16 -13.48
CA ILE A 26 4.35 -9.72 -14.70
C ILE A 26 5.47 -10.52 -15.36
N THR A 27 5.24 -11.82 -15.56
CA THR A 27 6.18 -12.68 -16.27
C THR A 27 5.63 -13.02 -17.65
N ILE A 28 6.42 -12.69 -18.67
CA ILE A 28 6.19 -13.02 -20.06
C ILE A 28 7.20 -14.09 -20.46
N GLN A 29 6.72 -15.21 -20.98
CA GLN A 29 7.59 -16.23 -21.56
C GLN A 29 7.29 -16.36 -23.05
N MET A 30 8.33 -16.31 -23.86
CA MET A 30 8.22 -16.57 -25.29
C MET A 30 8.98 -17.86 -25.62
N ASN A 31 8.29 -18.74 -26.34
CA ASN A 31 8.83 -19.98 -26.88
C ASN A 31 8.76 -19.91 -28.42
N ASN A 32 9.64 -20.63 -29.12
CA ASN A 32 9.75 -20.71 -30.60
C ASN A 32 10.36 -19.47 -31.30
N LEU A 33 11.50 -19.72 -31.97
CA LEU A 33 12.39 -18.74 -32.62
C LEU A 33 11.77 -17.78 -33.66
N PRO A 34 10.90 -18.22 -34.61
CA PRO A 34 10.38 -17.32 -35.65
C PRO A 34 9.49 -16.21 -35.08
N ASP A 35 8.71 -16.55 -34.05
CA ASP A 35 7.81 -15.61 -33.38
C ASP A 35 8.60 -14.62 -32.53
N VAL A 36 9.62 -15.08 -31.80
CA VAL A 36 10.46 -14.24 -30.94
C VAL A 36 11.17 -13.13 -31.73
N GLN A 37 11.78 -13.46 -32.89
CA GLN A 37 12.53 -12.49 -33.67
C GLN A 37 11.62 -11.47 -34.40
N THR A 38 10.43 -11.91 -34.83
CA THR A 38 9.40 -11.03 -35.40
C THR A 38 8.72 -10.18 -34.31
N PHE A 39 8.61 -10.71 -33.09
CA PHE A 39 8.00 -10.02 -31.96
C PHE A 39 8.79 -8.78 -31.57
N PHE A 40 10.11 -8.93 -31.43
CA PHE A 40 11.03 -7.88 -30.99
C PHE A 40 11.38 -6.83 -32.05
N THR A 41 10.96 -7.02 -33.31
CA THR A 41 11.27 -6.12 -34.43
C THR A 41 10.13 -5.18 -34.81
N THR A 42 8.96 -5.31 -34.18
CA THR A 42 7.79 -4.46 -34.46
C THR A 42 7.37 -3.72 -33.20
N ASP A 43 6.96 -2.46 -33.36
CA ASP A 43 6.35 -1.69 -32.28
C ASP A 43 5.03 -2.35 -31.85
N ARG A 44 4.88 -2.58 -30.55
CA ARG A 44 3.72 -3.27 -29.96
C ARG A 44 3.44 -2.77 -28.56
N ASP A 45 2.19 -2.41 -28.32
CA ASP A 45 1.70 -2.16 -26.96
C ASP A 45 1.33 -3.52 -26.35
N LEU A 46 1.95 -3.87 -25.22
CA LEU A 46 1.72 -5.17 -24.57
C LEU A 46 0.67 -5.05 -23.48
N ILE A 47 0.81 -4.02 -22.62
CA ILE A 47 -0.13 -3.65 -21.57
C ILE A 47 -0.12 -2.14 -21.46
N PHE A 48 -1.30 -1.54 -21.34
CA PHE A 48 -1.44 -0.10 -21.11
C PHE A 48 -2.57 0.15 -20.12
N ALA A 49 -2.43 1.16 -19.27
CA ALA A 49 -3.50 1.72 -18.47
C ALA A 49 -3.14 3.18 -18.13
N SER A 50 -4.05 4.12 -18.36
CA SER A 50 -3.80 5.52 -18.05
C SER A 50 -5.04 6.31 -17.62
N ASP A 51 -4.79 7.34 -16.82
CA ASP A 51 -5.66 8.52 -16.65
C ASP A 51 -4.80 9.80 -16.56
N ASN A 52 -5.38 10.90 -16.08
CA ASN A 52 -4.69 12.18 -15.93
C ASN A 52 -3.63 12.22 -14.80
N LYS A 53 -3.58 11.22 -13.93
CA LYS A 53 -2.71 11.12 -12.75
C LYS A 53 -1.94 9.79 -12.67
N PHE A 54 -2.21 8.85 -13.56
CA PHE A 54 -1.59 7.54 -13.59
C PHE A 54 -1.25 7.12 -15.02
N SER A 55 -0.06 6.55 -15.20
CA SER A 55 0.32 5.85 -16.42
C SER A 55 0.94 4.50 -16.06
N PHE A 56 0.59 3.47 -16.80
CA PHE A 56 1.22 2.17 -16.77
C PHE A 56 1.32 1.68 -18.20
N TYR A 57 2.51 1.31 -18.64
CA TYR A 57 2.76 0.88 -19.99
C TYR A 57 3.88 -0.14 -20.04
N ILE A 58 3.62 -1.26 -20.70
CA ILE A 58 4.61 -2.24 -21.09
C ILE A 58 4.48 -2.40 -22.60
N GLY A 59 5.59 -2.28 -23.32
CA GLY A 59 5.56 -2.22 -24.76
C GLY A 59 6.92 -2.37 -25.41
N ILE A 60 6.94 -2.59 -26.72
CA ILE A 60 8.13 -2.50 -27.55
C ILE A 60 7.96 -1.28 -28.44
N LYS A 61 8.94 -0.37 -28.41
CA LYS A 61 9.04 0.75 -29.35
C LYS A 61 10.48 0.93 -29.79
N GLU A 62 10.70 1.16 -31.08
CA GLU A 62 12.02 1.50 -31.62
C GLU A 62 13.11 0.49 -31.18
N ASN A 63 12.82 -0.80 -31.30
CA ASN A 63 13.72 -1.89 -30.89
C ASN A 63 14.13 -1.84 -29.39
N THR A 64 13.26 -1.29 -28.55
CA THR A 64 13.47 -1.17 -27.10
C THR A 64 12.24 -1.70 -26.37
N LEU A 65 12.46 -2.58 -25.42
CA LEU A 65 11.42 -2.95 -24.47
C LEU A 65 11.31 -1.86 -23.40
N LEU A 66 10.10 -1.35 -23.26
CA LEU A 66 9.75 -0.24 -22.38
C LEU A 66 8.85 -0.73 -21.26
N PHE A 67 9.17 -0.30 -20.05
CA PHE A 67 8.28 -0.36 -18.91
C PHE A 67 8.17 1.03 -18.32
N GLU A 68 7.00 1.63 -18.43
CA GLU A 68 6.68 2.90 -17.82
C GLU A 68 5.63 2.72 -16.72
N ARG A 69 5.84 3.42 -15.61
CA ARG A 69 4.84 3.60 -14.56
C ARG A 69 4.95 5.02 -14.02
N ASN A 70 3.88 5.80 -14.16
CA ASN A 70 3.73 7.16 -13.64
C ASN A 70 4.87 8.10 -14.07
N GLY A 71 5.24 8.05 -15.35
CA GLY A 71 6.32 8.86 -15.92
C GLY A 71 7.73 8.35 -15.61
N PHE A 72 7.91 7.35 -14.76
CA PHE A 72 9.18 6.63 -14.62
C PHE A 72 9.29 5.57 -15.71
N VAL A 73 10.41 5.52 -16.41
CA VAL A 73 10.60 4.64 -17.57
C VAL A 73 11.87 3.82 -17.43
N VAL A 74 11.75 2.51 -17.53
CA VAL A 74 12.85 1.58 -17.75
C VAL A 74 12.89 1.19 -19.21
N LYS A 75 14.09 1.28 -19.79
CA LYS A 75 14.35 0.93 -21.19
C LYS A 75 15.36 -0.21 -21.25
N LEU A 76 14.98 -1.29 -21.92
CA LEU A 76 15.87 -2.40 -22.25
C LEU A 76 16.03 -2.46 -23.78
N PRO A 77 17.13 -1.93 -24.33
CA PRO A 77 17.42 -2.03 -25.76
C PRO A 77 17.52 -3.50 -26.19
N LEU A 78 16.79 -3.92 -27.21
CA LEU A 78 16.72 -5.33 -27.61
C LEU A 78 17.99 -5.80 -28.33
N ASN A 79 18.80 -4.86 -28.83
CA ASN A 79 20.16 -5.14 -29.31
C ASN A 79 21.13 -5.60 -28.20
N SER A 80 20.73 -5.49 -26.94
CA SER A 80 21.48 -6.07 -25.81
C SER A 80 21.27 -7.58 -25.67
N LEU A 81 20.27 -8.14 -26.34
CA LEU A 81 20.01 -9.58 -26.36
C LEU A 81 20.92 -10.28 -27.40
N PRO A 82 21.31 -11.52 -27.15
CA PRO A 82 22.17 -12.27 -28.08
C PRO A 82 21.46 -12.53 -29.40
N ILE A 83 22.25 -12.57 -30.47
CA ILE A 83 21.80 -12.92 -31.82
C ILE A 83 22.58 -14.17 -32.25
N PRO A 84 21.91 -15.29 -32.60
CA PRO A 84 20.46 -15.49 -32.58
C PRO A 84 19.88 -15.56 -31.16
N LEU A 85 18.62 -15.16 -31.01
CA LEU A 85 17.91 -15.25 -29.74
C LEU A 85 17.76 -16.72 -29.32
N PRO A 86 17.86 -17.08 -28.03
CA PRO A 86 17.65 -18.45 -27.59
C PRO A 86 16.20 -18.88 -27.79
N ASN A 87 15.96 -20.20 -27.85
CA ASN A 87 14.63 -20.80 -28.04
C ASN A 87 13.60 -20.43 -26.95
N ARG A 88 14.08 -19.86 -25.84
CA ARG A 88 13.27 -19.40 -24.72
C ARG A 88 13.84 -18.09 -24.18
N VAL A 89 12.97 -17.09 -24.13
CA VAL A 89 13.22 -15.80 -23.49
C VAL A 89 12.14 -15.59 -22.45
N THR A 90 12.55 -15.33 -21.21
CA THR A 90 11.65 -14.97 -20.12
C THR A 90 11.91 -13.53 -19.74
N THR A 91 10.88 -12.70 -19.76
CA THR A 91 10.96 -11.31 -19.36
C THR A 91 10.03 -11.07 -18.18
N CYS A 92 10.57 -10.54 -17.09
CA CYS A 92 9.82 -10.14 -15.91
C CYS A 92 9.80 -8.61 -15.82
N PHE A 93 8.62 -8.06 -15.58
CA PHE A 93 8.39 -6.66 -15.24
C PHE A 93 8.02 -6.62 -13.78
N LEU A 94 8.87 -6.03 -12.95
CA LEU A 94 8.68 -5.97 -11.51
C LEU A 94 8.54 -4.53 -11.09
N TRP A 95 7.66 -4.28 -10.14
CA TRP A 95 7.59 -2.98 -9.52
C TRP A 95 7.26 -3.11 -8.05
N SER A 96 7.70 -2.09 -7.33
CA SER A 96 7.39 -1.85 -5.93
C SER A 96 7.11 -0.36 -5.76
N TYR A 97 6.97 0.07 -4.50
CA TYR A 97 6.81 1.47 -4.16
C TYR A 97 8.00 2.37 -4.52
N THR A 98 9.19 1.81 -4.64
CA THR A 98 10.43 2.58 -4.78
C THR A 98 11.22 2.23 -6.03
N GLU A 99 10.77 1.26 -6.82
CA GLU A 99 11.53 0.76 -7.96
C GLU A 99 10.60 0.16 -9.02
N ILE A 100 10.91 0.42 -10.30
CA ILE A 100 10.43 -0.37 -11.43
C ILE A 100 11.61 -1.04 -12.12
N LYS A 101 11.41 -2.25 -12.64
CA LYS A 101 12.49 -3.12 -13.12
C LYS A 101 12.03 -4.00 -14.27
N ILE A 102 12.93 -4.18 -15.24
CA ILE A 102 12.85 -5.20 -16.29
C ILE A 102 13.98 -6.19 -16.06
N ILE A 103 13.64 -7.47 -15.99
CA ILE A 103 14.59 -8.57 -15.96
C ILE A 103 14.34 -9.43 -17.20
N CYS A 104 15.35 -9.62 -18.03
CA CYS A 104 15.29 -10.53 -19.16
C CYS A 104 16.27 -11.68 -18.94
N ALA A 105 15.76 -12.90 -18.90
CA ALA A 105 16.51 -14.13 -18.78
C ALA A 105 16.42 -14.94 -20.06
N TYR A 106 17.55 -15.45 -20.56
CA TYR A 106 17.59 -16.26 -21.77
C TYR A 106 18.68 -17.35 -21.70
N GLY A 107 18.43 -18.48 -22.35
CA GLY A 107 19.35 -19.63 -22.34
C GLY A 107 19.63 -20.19 -20.94
N ASN A 108 20.87 -20.63 -20.69
CA ASN A 108 21.32 -21.23 -19.41
C ASN A 108 21.67 -20.20 -18.32
N GLY A 109 20.84 -19.17 -18.14
CA GLY A 109 20.96 -18.24 -17.01
C GLY A 109 21.63 -16.89 -17.29
N PHE A 110 21.71 -16.45 -18.54
CA PHE A 110 22.08 -15.06 -18.82
C PHE A 110 20.95 -14.13 -18.42
N LEU A 111 21.29 -13.07 -17.68
CA LEU A 111 20.35 -12.13 -17.07
C LEU A 111 20.74 -10.71 -17.47
N ILE A 112 19.82 -9.98 -18.09
CA ILE A 112 19.94 -8.53 -18.24
C ILE A 112 18.90 -7.88 -17.34
N GLU A 113 19.37 -7.00 -16.46
CA GLU A 113 18.54 -6.27 -15.52
C GLU A 113 18.68 -4.76 -15.77
N LYS A 114 17.54 -4.07 -15.83
CA LYS A 114 17.45 -2.62 -15.83
C LYS A 114 16.41 -2.18 -14.83
N ALA A 115 16.76 -1.20 -14.01
CA ALA A 115 15.90 -0.69 -12.95
C ALA A 115 15.96 0.83 -12.88
N THR A 116 14.94 1.42 -12.29
CA THR A 116 14.87 2.86 -12.00
C THR A 116 14.11 3.06 -10.70
N GLU A 117 14.64 3.92 -9.84
CA GLU A 117 13.98 4.31 -8.61
C GLU A 117 12.74 5.14 -8.92
N THR A 118 11.69 4.94 -8.15
CA THR A 118 10.42 5.65 -8.28
C THR A 118 10.04 6.30 -6.97
N THR A 119 9.20 7.32 -7.04
CA THR A 119 8.50 7.83 -5.86
C THR A 119 7.26 6.98 -5.60
N PRO A 120 6.96 6.61 -4.35
CA PRO A 120 5.73 5.92 -4.00
C PRO A 120 4.51 6.66 -4.56
N LEU A 121 3.68 5.95 -5.34
CA LEU A 121 2.48 6.52 -5.93
C LEU A 121 1.30 5.57 -5.79
N VAL A 122 0.17 6.14 -5.40
CA VAL A 122 -1.09 5.43 -5.17
C VAL A 122 -1.92 5.44 -6.46
N VAL A 123 -2.48 4.29 -6.82
CA VAL A 123 -3.36 4.18 -8.00
C VAL A 123 -4.61 5.08 -7.80
N PRO A 124 -4.93 5.97 -8.75
CA PRO A 124 -6.09 6.84 -8.63
C PRO A 124 -7.42 6.08 -8.53
N ASN A 125 -8.35 6.60 -7.75
CA ASN A 125 -9.68 6.01 -7.57
C ASN A 125 -10.48 5.90 -8.88
N SER A 126 -10.19 6.75 -9.87
CA SER A 126 -10.74 6.68 -11.23
C SER A 126 -10.39 5.36 -11.92
N ILE A 127 -9.15 4.91 -11.83
CA ILE A 127 -8.69 3.64 -12.39
C ILE A 127 -9.32 2.47 -11.65
N ILE A 128 -9.38 2.51 -10.32
CA ILE A 128 -10.00 1.46 -9.50
C ILE A 128 -11.49 1.30 -9.86
N LYS A 129 -12.22 2.42 -9.97
CA LYS A 129 -13.65 2.44 -10.35
C LYS A 129 -13.86 1.89 -11.75
N TRP A 130 -12.99 2.21 -12.70
CA TRP A 130 -13.04 1.63 -14.03
C TRP A 130 -12.77 0.13 -14.01
N ALA A 131 -11.75 -0.32 -13.28
CA ALA A 131 -11.38 -1.73 -13.21
C ALA A 131 -12.52 -2.59 -12.64
N ARG A 132 -13.21 -2.10 -11.60
CA ARG A 132 -14.43 -2.75 -11.08
C ARG A 132 -15.55 -2.82 -12.11
N LYS A 133 -15.79 -1.76 -12.89
CA LYS A 133 -16.78 -1.77 -13.99
C LYS A 133 -16.45 -2.80 -15.08
N GLN A 134 -15.16 -3.11 -15.27
CA GLN A 134 -14.69 -4.13 -16.19
C GLN A 134 -14.59 -5.53 -15.57
N SER A 135 -15.06 -5.72 -14.32
CA SER A 135 -14.94 -6.98 -13.57
C SER A 135 -13.50 -7.47 -13.38
N LEU A 136 -12.53 -6.56 -13.36
CA LEU A 136 -11.10 -6.84 -13.17
C LEU A 136 -10.70 -6.89 -11.70
N LEU A 137 -11.56 -6.39 -10.82
CA LEU A 137 -11.41 -6.39 -9.36
C LEU A 137 -12.67 -6.95 -8.73
N PRO A 138 -12.55 -7.59 -7.54
CA PRO A 138 -13.71 -8.07 -6.81
C PRO A 138 -14.66 -6.91 -6.44
N ILE A 139 -15.95 -7.19 -6.53
CA ILE A 139 -17.02 -6.32 -6.04
C ILE A 139 -17.56 -6.98 -4.76
N GLU A 140 -16.79 -6.92 -3.68
CA GLU A 140 -17.25 -7.37 -2.37
C GLU A 140 -18.36 -6.42 -1.90
N ILE A 141 -19.56 -6.95 -1.71
CA ILE A 141 -20.71 -6.21 -1.16
C ILE A 141 -20.95 -6.74 0.24
N TYR A 142 -20.92 -5.85 1.21
CA TYR A 142 -21.14 -6.22 2.61
C TYR A 142 -22.64 -6.37 2.87
N GLU A 143 -23.06 -7.42 3.57
CA GLU A 143 -24.48 -7.59 3.90
C GLU A 143 -24.96 -6.52 4.88
N THR A 144 -24.10 -6.12 5.82
CA THR A 144 -24.41 -5.10 6.84
C THR A 144 -23.24 -4.14 7.08
N GLU A 145 -23.50 -3.01 7.74
CA GLU A 145 -22.45 -2.09 8.21
C GLU A 145 -21.51 -2.78 9.21
N GLU A 146 -22.04 -3.75 9.97
CA GLU A 146 -21.27 -4.54 10.94
C GLU A 146 -20.26 -5.48 10.27
N ASP A 147 -20.63 -6.07 9.12
CA ASP A 147 -19.70 -6.86 8.30
C ASP A 147 -18.57 -5.99 7.74
N PHE A 148 -18.90 -4.79 7.27
CA PHE A 148 -17.92 -3.81 6.83
C PHE A 148 -16.98 -3.41 7.98
N ARG A 149 -17.52 -3.14 9.17
CA ARG A 149 -16.75 -2.85 10.39
C ARG A 149 -15.76 -3.96 10.73
N ARG A 150 -16.21 -5.23 10.68
CA ARG A 150 -15.37 -6.39 10.94
C ARG A 150 -14.22 -6.49 9.94
N LYS A 151 -14.52 -6.35 8.65
CA LYS A 151 -13.49 -6.35 7.59
C LYS A 151 -12.48 -5.22 7.76
N MET A 152 -12.95 -4.02 8.13
CA MET A 152 -12.07 -2.89 8.41
C MET A 152 -11.10 -3.18 9.57
N HIS A 153 -11.59 -3.81 10.64
CA HIS A 153 -10.71 -4.23 11.73
C HIS A 153 -9.70 -5.29 11.29
N GLU A 154 -10.10 -6.29 10.50
CA GLU A 154 -9.17 -7.30 9.97
C GLU A 154 -8.05 -6.65 9.14
N ILE A 155 -8.39 -5.68 8.28
CA ILE A 155 -7.42 -4.94 7.46
C ILE A 155 -6.46 -4.12 8.33
N LEU A 156 -6.99 -3.37 9.30
CA LEU A 156 -6.18 -2.53 10.19
C LEU A 156 -5.27 -3.37 11.10
N GLU A 157 -5.78 -4.46 11.67
CA GLU A 157 -4.98 -5.39 12.49
C GLU A 157 -3.91 -6.09 11.65
N GLY A 158 -4.20 -6.40 10.38
CA GLY A 158 -3.24 -6.94 9.43
C GLY A 158 -2.02 -6.03 9.17
N VAL A 159 -2.11 -4.73 9.44
CA VAL A 159 -0.97 -3.80 9.34
C VAL A 159 0.13 -4.19 10.32
N GLN A 160 -0.21 -4.63 11.54
CA GLN A 160 0.80 -5.07 12.51
C GLN A 160 1.58 -6.29 11.99
N ILE A 161 0.89 -7.22 11.34
CA ILE A 161 1.52 -8.40 10.73
C ILE A 161 2.53 -7.95 9.67
N LYS A 162 2.13 -7.05 8.77
CA LYS A 162 3.03 -6.49 7.74
C LYS A 162 4.24 -5.78 8.34
N ILE A 163 4.04 -5.02 9.43
CA ILE A 163 5.13 -4.33 10.15
C ILE A 163 6.14 -5.35 10.70
N ASP A 164 5.66 -6.45 11.26
CA ASP A 164 6.53 -7.49 11.82
C ASP A 164 7.24 -8.30 10.71
N GLU A 165 6.59 -8.52 9.56
CA GLU A 165 7.17 -9.21 8.39
C GLU A 165 8.28 -8.41 7.69
N ILE A 166 8.15 -7.08 7.61
CA ILE A 166 9.17 -6.22 6.97
C ILE A 166 10.54 -6.40 7.64
N GLY A 167 10.57 -6.71 8.94
CA GLY A 167 11.78 -6.95 9.74
C GLY A 167 12.63 -5.69 9.97
N ASN A 168 12.66 -4.76 9.02
CA ASN A 168 13.33 -3.47 9.09
C ASN A 168 12.37 -2.36 9.57
N LYS A 169 12.22 -2.24 10.89
CA LYS A 169 11.40 -1.18 11.49
C LYS A 169 11.99 0.22 11.36
N ASP A 170 13.20 0.38 10.82
CA ASP A 170 13.86 1.69 10.67
C ASP A 170 13.08 2.64 9.74
N ILE A 171 12.24 2.11 8.85
CA ILE A 171 11.36 2.90 7.99
C ILE A 171 10.41 3.82 8.80
N PHE A 172 10.16 3.52 10.08
CA PHE A 172 9.31 4.31 10.97
C PHE A 172 10.08 5.36 11.78
N TRP A 173 11.41 5.41 11.65
CA TRP A 173 12.28 6.28 12.42
C TRP A 173 13.02 7.26 11.51
N ASP A 174 13.28 8.46 12.02
CA ASP A 174 14.24 9.41 11.45
C ASP A 174 15.62 9.07 12.03
N ILE A 175 16.47 8.47 11.20
CA ILE A 175 17.80 8.00 11.57
C ILE A 175 18.86 8.85 10.86
N GLU A 176 19.72 9.52 11.62
CA GLU A 176 20.91 10.17 11.09
C GLU A 176 22.10 9.23 11.26
N TYR A 177 22.89 9.07 10.20
CA TYR A 177 24.11 8.28 10.21
C TYR A 177 25.35 9.18 10.19
N ASP A 178 26.34 8.84 10.99
CA ASP A 178 27.72 9.28 10.82
C ASP A 178 28.53 8.09 10.26
N SER A 179 28.80 8.15 8.96
CA SER A 179 29.37 7.06 8.18
C SER A 179 28.53 5.78 8.27
N LYS A 180 28.87 4.84 9.17
CA LYS A 180 28.15 3.57 9.39
C LYS A 180 27.53 3.46 10.79
N LYS A 181 27.66 4.49 11.62
CA LYS A 181 27.11 4.52 12.98
C LYS A 181 25.86 5.39 13.03
N ILE A 182 24.85 4.95 13.76
CA ILE A 182 23.67 5.76 14.05
C ILE A 182 24.11 6.89 14.98
N LYS A 183 23.99 8.13 14.51
CA LYS A 183 24.25 9.35 15.27
C LYS A 183 23.03 9.74 16.09
N SER A 184 21.85 9.70 15.47
CA SER A 184 20.59 9.98 16.13
C SER A 184 19.49 9.11 15.55
N LYS A 185 18.49 8.80 16.36
CA LYS A 185 17.31 8.03 16.00
C LYS A 185 16.12 8.62 16.74
N SER A 186 15.09 9.03 16.02
CA SER A 186 13.89 9.61 16.61
C SER A 186 12.64 9.11 15.88
N PRO A 187 11.48 9.00 16.56
CA PRO A 187 10.24 8.60 15.88
C PRO A 187 9.88 9.57 14.76
N LYS A 188 9.42 9.04 13.62
CA LYS A 188 8.86 9.89 12.57
C LYS A 188 7.63 10.65 13.08
N ARG A 189 7.41 11.81 12.48
CA ARG A 189 6.16 12.57 12.65
C ARG A 189 5.01 11.82 11.99
N GLU A 190 3.80 11.93 12.57
CA GLU A 190 2.57 11.29 12.08
C GLU A 190 2.37 11.48 10.56
N VAL A 191 2.49 12.72 10.07
CA VAL A 191 2.36 13.07 8.65
C VAL A 191 3.33 12.32 7.72
N ASN A 192 4.51 11.93 8.23
CA ASN A 192 5.51 11.21 7.44
C ASN A 192 5.26 9.69 7.43
N ILE A 193 4.43 9.19 8.34
CA ILE A 193 4.11 7.76 8.49
C ILE A 193 2.84 7.41 7.73
N GLN A 194 1.92 8.35 7.59
CA GLN A 194 0.65 8.14 6.89
C GLN A 194 0.83 7.56 5.47
N PRO A 195 1.78 8.00 4.63
CA PRO A 195 2.00 7.36 3.33
C PRO A 195 2.41 5.89 3.42
N ILE A 196 3.20 5.53 4.45
CA ILE A 196 3.63 4.15 4.71
C ILE A 196 2.43 3.30 5.12
N LEU A 197 1.58 3.80 6.01
CA LEU A 197 0.35 3.11 6.41
C LEU A 197 -0.63 2.98 5.24
N GLN A 198 -0.79 4.03 4.43
CA GLN A 198 -1.64 4.02 3.25
C GLN A 198 -1.21 2.92 2.28
N ALA A 199 0.10 2.82 2.01
CA ALA A 199 0.69 1.73 1.24
C ALA A 199 0.29 0.36 1.81
N MET A 200 0.53 0.12 3.10
CA MET A 200 0.17 -1.14 3.75
C MET A 200 -1.32 -1.47 3.68
N LEU A 201 -2.20 -0.47 3.69
CA LEU A 201 -3.65 -0.62 3.68
C LEU A 201 -4.22 -0.79 2.26
N SER A 202 -3.54 -0.25 1.25
CA SER A 202 -4.04 -0.10 -0.12
C SER A 202 -4.45 -1.41 -0.78
N ASP A 203 -3.56 -2.41 -0.82
CA ASP A 203 -3.84 -3.68 -1.52
C ASP A 203 -4.98 -4.47 -0.84
N ALA A 204 -4.99 -4.49 0.50
CA ALA A 204 -6.03 -5.17 1.27
C ALA A 204 -7.40 -4.48 1.11
N SER A 205 -7.41 -3.15 1.09
CA SER A 205 -8.61 -2.36 0.85
C SER A 205 -9.11 -2.51 -0.59
N LEU A 206 -8.20 -2.56 -1.56
CA LEU A 206 -8.51 -2.76 -2.97
C LEU A 206 -9.25 -4.08 -3.20
N LEU A 207 -8.70 -5.17 -2.64
CA LEU A 207 -9.28 -6.51 -2.66
C LEU A 207 -10.62 -6.59 -1.94
N ALA A 208 -10.80 -5.82 -0.88
CA ALA A 208 -12.02 -5.77 -0.10
C ALA A 208 -13.10 -4.84 -0.67
N ASN A 209 -12.93 -4.32 -1.89
CA ASN A 209 -13.83 -3.32 -2.49
C ASN A 209 -13.98 -2.02 -1.66
N ILE A 210 -12.96 -1.64 -0.89
CA ILE A 210 -12.97 -0.46 -0.01
C ILE A 210 -12.18 0.68 -0.68
N GLU A 211 -12.77 1.87 -0.74
CA GLU A 211 -12.07 3.10 -1.18
C GLU A 211 -11.38 3.73 0.04
N VAL A 212 -10.11 4.10 -0.10
CA VAL A 212 -9.31 4.75 0.95
C VAL A 212 -8.99 6.17 0.52
N ILE A 213 -9.28 7.14 1.39
CA ILE A 213 -8.90 8.53 1.20
C ILE A 213 -8.04 8.97 2.39
N ALA A 214 -6.75 9.20 2.14
CA ALA A 214 -5.83 9.76 3.12
C ALA A 214 -5.97 11.28 3.22
N GLU A 215 -5.64 11.85 4.38
CA GLU A 215 -5.70 13.29 4.66
C GLU A 215 -7.03 13.93 4.22
N TYR A 216 -8.13 13.27 4.58
CA TYR A 216 -9.45 13.69 4.16
C TYR A 216 -9.83 15.01 4.82
N ASN A 217 -9.94 16.07 4.02
CA ASN A 217 -10.33 17.40 4.50
C ASN A 217 -11.83 17.42 4.84
N THR A 218 -12.13 17.66 6.11
CA THR A 218 -13.48 17.86 6.65
C THR A 218 -13.68 19.34 6.99
N SER A 219 -14.93 19.76 7.15
CA SER A 219 -15.23 21.12 7.64
C SER A 219 -14.78 21.36 9.09
N VAL A 220 -14.32 20.32 9.80
CA VAL A 220 -13.90 20.37 11.20
C VAL A 220 -12.42 20.01 11.41
N GLY A 221 -11.65 19.80 10.33
CA GLY A 221 -10.24 19.41 10.37
C GLY A 221 -9.88 18.34 9.33
N ASN A 222 -8.65 17.84 9.37
CA ASN A 222 -8.21 16.77 8.48
C ASN A 222 -8.25 15.42 9.22
N LEU A 223 -9.01 14.47 8.69
CA LEU A 223 -9.05 13.09 9.15
C LEU A 223 -7.92 12.31 8.47
N ASP A 224 -7.16 11.51 9.22
CA ASP A 224 -6.00 10.81 8.65
C ASP A 224 -6.41 9.81 7.56
N PHE A 225 -7.43 8.98 7.80
CA PHE A 225 -8.01 8.12 6.76
C PHE A 225 -9.53 8.03 6.84
N LEU A 226 -10.18 8.16 5.69
CA LEU A 226 -11.58 7.81 5.47
C LEU A 226 -11.67 6.56 4.59
N PHE A 227 -12.33 5.52 5.10
CA PHE A 227 -12.66 4.33 4.33
C PHE A 227 -14.13 4.34 3.93
N ILE A 228 -14.39 3.96 2.68
CA ILE A 228 -15.73 3.96 2.10
C ILE A 228 -16.02 2.57 1.52
N GLY A 229 -17.03 1.91 2.07
CA GLY A 229 -17.56 0.64 1.59
C GLY A 229 -18.94 0.80 0.96
N SER A 230 -19.50 -0.30 0.48
CA SER A 230 -20.90 -0.36 0.04
C SER A 230 -21.57 -1.59 0.61
N ILE A 231 -22.72 -1.40 1.25
CA ILE A 231 -23.54 -2.49 1.76
C ILE A 231 -24.63 -2.88 0.75
N LYS A 232 -25.27 -4.00 0.99
CA LYS A 232 -26.43 -4.47 0.22
C LYS A 232 -27.51 -3.39 0.18
N GLY A 233 -28.02 -3.11 -1.02
CA GLY A 233 -28.89 -1.96 -1.29
C GLY A 233 -28.16 -0.75 -1.86
N GLY A 234 -26.83 -0.78 -1.95
CA GLY A 234 -26.02 0.25 -2.62
C GLY A 234 -25.73 1.48 -1.74
N GLU A 235 -26.11 1.43 -0.47
CA GLU A 235 -25.77 2.46 0.50
C GLU A 235 -24.26 2.47 0.78
N ARG A 236 -23.70 3.68 0.91
CA ARG A 236 -22.30 3.88 1.26
C ARG A 236 -22.15 3.95 2.76
N VAL A 237 -21.16 3.22 3.27
CA VAL A 237 -20.80 3.20 4.68
C VAL A 237 -19.41 3.79 4.87
N TYR A 238 -19.22 4.51 5.97
CA TYR A 238 -18.02 5.28 6.25
C TYR A 238 -17.34 4.77 7.52
N PHE A 239 -16.03 4.57 7.46
CA PHE A 239 -15.22 4.19 8.62
C PHE A 239 -14.07 5.19 8.78
N CYS A 240 -14.04 5.90 9.91
CA CYS A 240 -13.06 6.96 10.17
C CYS A 240 -11.87 6.41 10.95
N VAL A 241 -10.65 6.73 10.54
CA VAL A 241 -9.43 6.35 11.27
C VAL A 241 -8.60 7.58 11.55
N GLU A 242 -8.24 7.73 12.82
CA GLU A 242 -7.30 8.74 13.31
C GLU A 242 -6.06 8.02 13.85
N VAL A 243 -4.88 8.55 13.53
CA VAL A 243 -3.58 8.01 13.90
C VAL A 243 -2.87 8.99 14.85
N LYS A 244 -2.29 8.46 15.93
CA LYS A 244 -1.45 9.25 16.84
C LYS A 244 -0.20 8.52 17.28
N ASN A 245 0.89 9.28 17.40
CA ASN A 245 2.09 8.83 18.10
C ASN A 245 1.77 8.60 19.57
N ALA A 246 2.18 7.45 20.14
CA ALA A 246 1.92 7.10 21.53
C ALA A 246 2.47 8.14 22.52
N HIS A 247 3.57 8.82 22.17
CA HIS A 247 4.20 9.87 22.98
C HIS A 247 3.61 11.28 22.73
N SER A 248 2.56 11.40 21.91
CA SER A 248 1.95 12.70 21.62
C SER A 248 1.21 13.26 22.84
N LYS A 249 1.37 14.56 23.10
CA LYS A 249 0.61 15.26 24.15
C LYS A 249 -0.90 15.32 23.86
N LYS A 250 -1.30 15.02 22.62
CA LYS A 250 -2.69 15.08 22.15
C LYS A 250 -3.32 13.68 21.96
N VAL A 251 -2.73 12.63 22.52
CA VAL A 251 -3.28 11.26 22.40
C VAL A 251 -4.70 11.15 22.96
N ASP A 252 -5.02 11.81 24.08
CA ASP A 252 -6.41 11.80 24.57
C ASP A 252 -7.33 12.68 23.70
N ASP A 253 -6.86 13.86 23.28
CA ASP A 253 -7.64 14.77 22.44
C ASP A 253 -8.01 14.16 21.08
N GLY A 254 -7.09 13.39 20.49
CA GLY A 254 -7.34 12.65 19.25
C GLY A 254 -8.51 11.68 19.38
N LEU A 255 -8.51 10.85 20.43
CA LEU A 255 -9.54 9.84 20.67
C LEU A 255 -10.88 10.45 21.09
N PHE A 256 -10.85 11.41 22.02
CA PHE A 256 -12.08 11.87 22.69
C PHE A 256 -12.71 13.11 22.06
N LYS A 257 -11.98 13.83 21.20
CA LYS A 257 -12.47 15.05 20.53
C LYS A 257 -12.41 14.95 19.01
N GLN A 258 -11.25 14.64 18.45
CA GLN A 258 -11.04 14.70 17.00
C GLN A 258 -11.83 13.60 16.27
N LEU A 259 -11.57 12.33 16.60
CA LEU A 259 -12.22 11.20 15.94
C LEU A 259 -13.77 11.24 16.03
N PRO A 260 -14.40 11.50 17.19
CA PRO A 260 -15.86 11.65 17.27
C PRO A 260 -16.41 12.79 16.43
N ALA A 261 -15.69 13.92 16.34
CA ALA A 261 -16.10 15.06 15.52
C ALA A 261 -16.07 14.68 14.03
N TYR A 262 -15.04 13.96 13.59
CA TYR A 262 -14.95 13.47 12.21
C TYR A 262 -16.04 12.46 11.87
N MET A 263 -16.27 11.46 12.75
CA MET A 263 -17.34 10.48 12.59
C MET A 263 -18.70 11.15 12.46
N SER A 264 -19.00 12.13 13.33
CA SER A 264 -20.24 12.90 13.28
C SER A 264 -20.37 13.72 12.01
N ASN A 265 -19.29 14.37 11.55
CA ASN A 265 -19.30 15.20 10.36
C ASN A 265 -19.47 14.39 9.06
N LYS A 266 -18.88 13.19 9.01
CA LYS A 266 -19.00 12.30 7.84
C LYS A 266 -20.25 11.44 7.85
N GLY A 267 -20.92 11.31 8.99
CA GLY A 267 -22.00 10.35 9.18
C GLY A 267 -21.49 8.90 9.24
N GLY A 268 -20.27 8.69 9.74
CA GLY A 268 -19.73 7.34 9.96
C GLY A 268 -20.14 6.79 11.32
N THR A 269 -20.69 5.58 11.35
CA THR A 269 -21.08 4.90 12.60
C THR A 269 -19.87 4.37 13.36
N TYR A 270 -18.82 3.97 12.63
CA TYR A 270 -17.67 3.25 13.18
C TYR A 270 -16.34 3.95 12.89
N GLY A 271 -15.35 3.65 13.73
CA GLY A 271 -13.99 4.13 13.50
C GLY A 271 -12.91 3.37 14.27
N ALA A 272 -11.67 3.71 13.98
CA ALA A 272 -10.52 3.19 14.72
C ALA A 272 -9.57 4.31 15.13
N TYR A 273 -8.94 4.11 16.28
CA TYR A 273 -7.89 4.97 16.79
C TYR A 273 -6.57 4.21 16.83
N CYS A 274 -5.68 4.53 15.90
CA CYS A 274 -4.42 3.83 15.71
C CYS A 274 -3.30 4.52 16.48
N ILE A 275 -2.66 3.81 17.39
CA ILE A 275 -1.53 4.29 18.18
C ILE A 275 -0.22 3.74 17.62
N LEU A 276 0.70 4.63 17.30
CA LEU A 276 2.05 4.31 16.84
C LEU A 276 2.97 4.24 18.06
N ASP A 277 3.31 3.02 18.48
CA ASP A 277 4.12 2.75 19.66
C ASP A 277 5.58 2.51 19.29
N TYR A 278 6.43 3.46 19.69
CA TYR A 278 7.84 3.51 19.36
C TYR A 278 8.74 2.92 20.45
N ARG A 279 8.16 2.39 21.53
CA ARG A 279 8.95 1.94 22.68
C ARG A 279 9.97 0.88 22.27
N GLU A 280 11.25 1.19 22.48
CA GLU A 280 12.39 0.29 22.31
C GLU A 280 13.55 0.75 23.20
N LYS A 281 14.64 -0.02 23.24
CA LYS A 281 15.85 0.37 23.95
C LYS A 281 16.38 1.71 23.42
N GLY A 282 16.38 2.74 24.28
CA GLY A 282 16.80 4.10 23.94
C GLY A 282 15.64 5.06 23.63
N PHE A 283 14.39 4.58 23.59
CA PHE A 283 13.19 5.41 23.48
C PHE A 283 12.03 4.76 24.25
N GLU A 284 11.74 5.23 25.46
CA GLU A 284 10.79 4.58 26.38
C GLU A 284 9.44 5.31 26.50
N ASP A 285 9.23 6.37 25.72
CA ASP A 285 7.98 7.14 25.77
C ASP A 285 6.85 6.48 24.95
N PRO A 286 5.60 6.56 25.42
CA PRO A 286 5.16 7.22 26.65
C PRO A 286 5.45 6.36 27.90
N LYS A 287 5.90 7.02 28.97
CA LYS A 287 6.03 6.38 30.28
C LYS A 287 4.65 6.00 30.84
N PRO A 288 4.55 4.89 31.61
CA PRO A 288 3.32 4.52 32.30
C PRO A 288 2.79 5.65 33.18
N VAL A 289 1.47 5.85 33.16
CA VAL A 289 0.77 6.81 34.04
C VAL A 289 0.07 6.03 35.13
N ASN A 290 0.36 6.36 36.40
CA ASN A 290 -0.15 5.64 37.57
C ASN A 290 0.14 4.14 37.54
N GLY A 291 1.28 3.74 36.97
CA GLY A 291 1.66 2.33 36.83
C GLY A 291 0.96 1.58 35.69
N PHE A 292 0.05 2.23 34.96
CA PHE A 292 -0.64 1.63 33.82
C PHE A 292 -0.02 2.09 32.50
N ASN A 293 0.17 1.12 31.60
CA ASN A 293 0.56 1.38 30.23
C ASN A 293 -0.53 2.18 29.47
N LEU A 294 -0.14 2.84 28.39
CA LEU A 294 -1.04 3.71 27.61
C LEU A 294 -2.27 2.95 27.09
N ASP A 295 -2.11 1.70 26.64
CA ASP A 295 -3.18 0.84 26.17
C ASP A 295 -4.27 0.63 27.21
N ILE A 296 -3.90 0.20 28.42
CA ILE A 296 -4.84 -0.01 29.52
C ILE A 296 -5.56 1.30 29.86
N ASN A 297 -4.81 2.41 29.91
CA ASN A 297 -5.37 3.72 30.21
C ASN A 297 -6.40 4.17 29.17
N LEU A 298 -6.11 4.04 27.86
CA LEU A 298 -7.03 4.43 26.81
C LEU A 298 -8.26 3.53 26.76
N HIS A 299 -8.10 2.21 26.90
CA HIS A 299 -9.22 1.27 26.94
C HIS A 299 -10.13 1.49 28.16
N SER A 300 -9.56 1.80 29.33
CA SER A 300 -10.31 2.13 30.54
C SER A 300 -11.12 3.41 30.37
N LYS A 301 -10.50 4.48 29.84
CA LYS A 301 -11.19 5.75 29.55
C LYS A 301 -12.28 5.58 28.49
N LEU A 302 -12.02 4.80 27.43
CA LEU A 302 -12.99 4.53 26.37
C LEU A 302 -14.20 3.75 26.90
N SER A 303 -13.95 2.69 27.68
CA SER A 303 -15.01 1.89 28.33
C SER A 303 -15.86 2.70 29.31
N SER A 304 -15.26 3.71 29.95
CA SER A 304 -15.94 4.61 30.90
C SER A 304 -16.57 5.84 30.23
N SER A 305 -16.38 6.02 28.91
CA SER A 305 -16.88 7.17 28.17
C SER A 305 -18.40 7.17 28.14
N ARG A 306 -19.00 8.36 28.29
CA ARG A 306 -20.45 8.56 28.11
C ARG A 306 -20.81 9.03 26.71
N ASN A 307 -19.83 9.16 25.81
CA ASN A 307 -20.07 9.63 24.45
C ASN A 307 -20.62 8.47 23.58
N PRO A 308 -21.88 8.56 23.09
CA PRO A 308 -22.52 7.49 22.31
C PRO A 308 -21.91 7.26 20.92
N ILE A 309 -21.04 8.17 20.46
CA ILE A 309 -20.26 7.99 19.22
C ILE A 309 -19.06 7.06 19.46
N LEU A 310 -18.56 6.99 20.70
CA LEU A 310 -17.39 6.20 21.06
C LEU A 310 -17.75 4.79 21.53
N ILE A 311 -18.79 4.67 22.36
CA ILE A 311 -19.19 3.41 23.01
C ILE A 311 -19.51 2.35 21.94
N ASN A 312 -18.78 1.23 21.99
CA ASN A 312 -18.91 0.07 21.08
C ASN A 312 -18.72 0.38 19.58
N LYS A 313 -18.26 1.59 19.25
CA LYS A 313 -18.15 2.06 17.86
C LYS A 313 -16.72 2.37 17.43
N VAL A 314 -15.85 2.65 18.40
CA VAL A 314 -14.42 2.90 18.16
C VAL A 314 -13.57 1.77 18.72
N ARG A 315 -12.62 1.29 17.92
CA ARG A 315 -11.59 0.34 18.36
C ARG A 315 -10.23 1.03 18.44
N ILE A 316 -9.49 0.78 19.51
CA ILE A 316 -8.10 1.23 19.63
C ILE A 316 -7.18 0.11 19.12
N ILE A 317 -6.22 0.46 18.27
CA ILE A 317 -5.27 -0.49 17.66
C ILE A 317 -3.86 0.04 17.90
N PHE A 318 -2.97 -0.79 18.43
CA PHE A 318 -1.57 -0.43 18.67
C PHE A 318 -0.68 -1.05 17.61
N TYR A 319 0.14 -0.22 16.95
CA TYR A 319 1.20 -0.64 16.05
C TYR A 319 2.54 -0.56 16.77
N THR A 320 3.23 -1.69 16.92
CA THR A 320 4.54 -1.78 17.58
C THR A 320 5.64 -1.51 16.57
N LEU A 321 6.20 -0.30 16.59
CA LEU A 321 7.21 0.21 15.66
C LEU A 321 8.63 0.19 16.24
N GLY A 322 8.76 -0.05 17.56
CA GLY A 322 10.03 -0.35 18.21
C GLY A 322 10.54 -1.76 17.89
N ARG A 323 11.87 -1.95 17.93
CA ARG A 323 12.50 -3.26 17.82
C ARG A 323 12.32 -4.04 19.12
N LYS A 324 11.92 -5.32 19.02
CA LYS A 324 12.01 -6.27 20.14
C LYS A 324 13.46 -6.72 20.29
N GLU A 325 13.96 -6.87 21.52
CA GLU A 325 15.28 -7.46 21.73
C GLU A 325 15.31 -8.88 21.16
N SER A 326 16.33 -9.19 20.37
CA SER A 326 16.49 -10.54 19.80
C SER A 326 16.85 -11.52 20.90
N ALA A 327 16.23 -12.70 20.90
CA ALA A 327 16.50 -13.77 21.87
C ALA A 327 17.98 -14.19 21.94
N SER A 328 18.78 -13.87 20.91
CA SER A 328 20.24 -14.03 20.88
C SER A 328 21.04 -13.06 21.76
N LYS A 329 20.37 -12.16 22.48
CA LYS A 329 20.97 -11.16 23.38
C LYS A 329 20.44 -11.24 24.83
N LEU A 330 19.69 -12.30 25.17
CA LEU A 330 19.22 -12.59 26.53
C LEU A 330 20.16 -13.55 27.25
#